data_AF-A0A3C0UJP4-F1
#
_entry.id   AF-A0A3C0UJP4-F1
#
_cell.length_a   1.000
_cell.length_b   1.000
_cell.length_c   1.000
_cell.angle_alpha   90.00
_cell.angle_beta   90.00
_cell.angle_gamma   90.00
#
_symmetry.space_group_name_H-M   'P 1'
#
loop_
_entity.id
_entity.type
_entity.pdbx_description
1 polymer ?
#
loop_
_entity_poly.entity_id
_entity_poly.type
_entity_poly.pdbx_seq_one_letter_code
_entity_poly.pdbx_strand_id
1 'polypeptide(L)' 'MEGSLMHVTRTVEANIKAIAALFTVCFYDSVIHHCGKLPKPQAMEDVFTLVFRAEPAAALVAKDEKGTIIGYC' A
#
# COMPACT_ATOMS: atom_id res chain seq x y z
N MET A 1 -10.40 -7.65 23.87
CA MET A 1 -9.91 -7.33 22.52
C MET A 1 -8.45 -6.93 22.69
N GLU A 2 -7.53 -7.86 22.47
CA GLU A 2 -6.11 -7.54 22.44
C GLU A 2 -5.86 -6.66 21.22
N GLY A 3 -5.41 -5.42 21.45
CA GLY A 3 -4.99 -4.55 20.37
C GLY A 3 -3.68 -5.09 19.81
N SER A 4 -3.66 -5.46 18.53
CA SER A 4 -2.41 -5.81 17.86
C SER A 4 -1.51 -4.58 17.80
N LEU A 5 -0.25 -4.73 18.20
CA LEU A 5 0.71 -3.63 18.22
C LEU A 5 1.06 -3.25 16.77
N MET A 6 0.73 -2.01 16.39
CA MET A 6 1.08 -1.45 15.08
C MET A 6 2.31 -0.54 15.22
N HIS A 7 3.28 -0.70 14.32
CA HIS A 7 4.42 0.22 14.22
C HIS A 7 4.44 0.91 12.86
N VAL A 8 4.76 2.21 12.87
CA VAL A 8 4.87 3.03 11.67
C VAL A 8 6.34 3.33 11.40
N THR A 9 6.80 3.05 10.19
CA THR A 9 8.19 3.30 9.78
C THR A 9 8.24 3.91 8.39
N ARG A 10 9.36 4.53 8.04
CA ARG A 10 9.64 4.88 6.64
C ARG A 10 9.60 3.64 5.76
N THR A 11 9.02 3.78 4.58
CA THR A 11 9.01 2.72 3.59
C THR A 11 10.29 2.73 2.76
N VAL A 12 10.49 1.66 2.01
CA VAL A 12 11.56 1.51 1.02
C VAL A 12 10.95 1.09 -0.31
N GLU A 13 11.66 1.31 -1.41
CA GLU A 13 11.19 0.98 -2.76
C GLU A 13 10.76 -0.49 -2.88
N ALA A 14 11.46 -1.41 -2.20
CA ALA A 14 11.11 -2.84 -2.17
C ALA A 14 9.70 -3.15 -1.63
N ASN A 15 9.08 -2.24 -0.87
CA ASN A 15 7.73 -2.43 -0.34
C ASN A 15 6.62 -2.05 -1.34
N ILE A 16 6.94 -1.39 -2.46
CA ILE A 16 5.93 -0.86 -3.40
C ILE A 16 4.96 -1.94 -3.86
N LYS A 17 5.46 -3.14 -4.16
CA LYS A 17 4.62 -4.26 -4.58
C LYS A 17 3.60 -4.67 -3.53
N ALA A 18 4.01 -4.71 -2.26
CA ALA A 18 3.11 -5.04 -1.15
C ALA A 18 2.08 -3.93 -0.91
N ILE A 19 2.49 -2.66 -1.04
CA ILE A 19 1.60 -1.49 -0.92
C ILE A 19 0.55 -1.50 -2.04
N ALA A 20 0.96 -1.73 -3.29
CA ALA A 20 0.07 -1.82 -4.44
C ALA A 20 -0.96 -2.95 -4.30
N ALA A 21 -0.53 -4.11 -3.79
CA ALA A 21 -1.41 -5.23 -3.49
C ALA A 21 -2.41 -4.89 -2.38
N LEU A 22 -1.95 -4.26 -1.29
CA LEU A 22 -2.81 -3.82 -0.19
C LEU A 22 -3.89 -2.84 -0.68
N PHE A 23 -3.52 -1.83 -1.47
CA PHE A 23 -4.47 -0.89 -2.06
C PHE A 23 -5.53 -1.60 -2.90
N THR A 24 -5.13 -2.55 -3.74
CA THR A 24 -6.05 -3.26 -4.63
C THR A 24 -7.11 -4.04 -3.85
N VAL A 25 -6.74 -4.62 -2.70
CA VAL A 25 -7.69 -5.31 -1.81
C VAL A 25 -8.59 -4.31 -1.08
N CYS A 26 -8.01 -3.27 -0.47
CA CYS A 26 -8.76 -2.29 0.32
C CYS A 26 -9.75 -1.46 -0.51
N PHE A 27 -9.44 -1.23 -1.79
CA PHE A 27 -10.27 -0.43 -2.69
C PHE A 27 -10.99 -1.27 -3.75
N TYR A 28 -11.02 -2.59 -3.63
CA TYR A 28 -11.58 -3.49 -4.64
C TYR A 28 -12.98 -3.05 -5.10
N ASP A 29 -13.92 -2.91 -4.17
CA ASP A 29 -15.31 -2.56 -4.48
C ASP A 29 -15.42 -1.17 -5.11
N SER A 30 -14.62 -0.21 -4.62
CA SER A 30 -14.57 1.15 -5.16
C SER A 30 -14.05 1.18 -6.60
N VAL A 31 -12.97 0.43 -6.87
CA VAL A 31 -12.37 0.31 -8.21
C VAL A 31 -13.34 -0.38 -9.16
N ILE A 32 -13.98 -1.47 -8.74
CA ILE A 32 -14.99 -2.15 -9.58
C ILE A 32 -16.16 -1.22 -9.87
N HIS A 33 -16.66 -0.50 -8.86
CA HIS A 33 -17.79 0.41 -9.02
C HIS A 33 -17.48 1.55 -10.01
N HIS A 34 -16.30 2.18 -9.90
CA HIS A 34 -15.94 3.35 -10.72
C HIS A 34 -15.30 2.99 -12.06
N CYS A 35 -14.51 1.92 -12.13
CA CYS A 35 -13.73 1.57 -13.31
C CYS A 35 -14.27 0.35 -14.07
N GLY A 36 -15.21 -0.41 -13.49
CA GLY A 36 -15.80 -1.62 -14.07
C GLY A 36 -14.89 -2.85 -14.11
N LYS A 37 -13.58 -2.68 -13.86
CA LYS A 37 -12.58 -3.76 -13.79
C LYS A 37 -11.38 -3.32 -12.96
N LEU A 38 -10.65 -4.30 -12.41
CA LEU A 38 -9.38 -4.04 -11.77
C LEU A 38 -8.31 -3.63 -12.80
N PRO A 39 -7.42 -2.68 -12.46
CA PRO A 39 -6.23 -2.43 -13.24
C PRO A 39 -5.30 -3.65 -13.21
N LYS A 40 -4.38 -3.74 -14.18
CA LYS A 40 -3.29 -4.71 -14.10
C LYS A 40 -2.44 -4.39 -12.85
N PRO A 41 -1.93 -5.39 -12.11
CA PRO A 41 -1.10 -5.15 -10.92
C PRO A 41 0.04 -4.14 -11.16
N GLN A 42 0.72 -4.25 -12.32
CA GLN A 42 1.80 -3.33 -12.72
C GLN A 42 1.37 -1.86 -12.72
N ALA A 43 0.15 -1.54 -13.12
CA ALA A 43 -0.30 -0.14 -13.16
C ALA A 43 -0.35 0.48 -11.75
N MET A 44 -0.73 -0.30 -10.74
CA MET A 44 -0.69 0.17 -9.36
C MET A 44 0.75 0.27 -8.84
N GLU A 45 1.61 -0.70 -9.16
CA GLU A 45 3.04 -0.63 -8.82
C GLU A 45 3.69 0.63 -9.43
N ASP A 46 3.38 0.97 -10.67
CA ASP A 46 3.90 2.17 -11.34
C ASP A 46 3.43 3.45 -10.65
N VAL A 47 2.14 3.55 -10.28
CA VAL A 47 1.59 4.68 -9.53
C VAL A 47 2.31 4.85 -8.19
N PHE A 48 2.42 3.78 -7.39
CA PHE A 48 3.09 3.86 -6.08
C PHE A 48 4.59 4.11 -6.19
N THR A 49 5.23 3.68 -7.29
CA THR A 49 6.62 4.05 -7.59
C THR A 49 6.78 5.55 -7.80
N LEU A 50 5.87 6.16 -8.56
CA LEU A 50 5.89 7.61 -8.80
C LEU A 50 5.65 8.39 -7.50
N VAL A 51 4.65 7.97 -6.71
CA VAL A 51 4.35 8.60 -5.42
C VAL A 51 5.54 8.49 -4.47
N PHE A 52 6.15 7.31 -4.35
CA PHE A 52 7.34 7.12 -3.53
C PHE A 52 8.50 8.01 -3.97
N ARG A 53 8.76 8.13 -5.29
CA ARG A 53 9.86 8.94 -5.83
C ARG A 53 9.64 10.44 -5.68
N ALA A 54 8.39 10.89 -5.64
CA ALA A 54 8.07 12.30 -5.43
C ALA A 54 8.51 12.77 -4.04
N GLU A 55 8.29 11.97 -2.99
CA GLU A 55 8.69 12.33 -1.63
C GLU A 55 9.05 11.09 -0.76
N PRO A 56 10.23 10.48 -0.97
CA PRO A 56 10.61 9.24 -0.28
C PRO A 56 10.68 9.39 1.25
N ALA A 57 10.98 10.60 1.73
CA ALA A 57 11.12 10.89 3.15
C ALA A 57 9.78 10.93 3.89
N ALA A 58 8.68 11.17 3.18
CA ALA A 58 7.32 11.21 3.71
C ALA A 58 6.58 9.88 3.58
N ALA A 59 7.07 8.95 2.77
CA ALA A 59 6.42 7.67 2.54
C ALA A 59 6.56 6.73 3.76
N LEU A 60 5.44 6.40 4.39
CA LEU A 60 5.36 5.61 5.61
C LEU A 60 4.56 4.33 5.38
N VAL A 61 4.92 3.27 6.10
CA VAL A 61 4.12 2.04 6.18
C VAL A 61 3.80 1.71 7.63
N ALA A 62 2.59 1.24 7.85
CA ALA A 62 2.17 0.61 9.08
C ALA A 62 2.35 -0.90 8.97
N LYS A 63 2.93 -1.50 10.00
CA LYS A 63 3.20 -2.94 10.06
C LYS A 63 2.65 -3.55 11.35
N ASP A 64 2.18 -4.79 11.23
CA ASP A 64 1.82 -5.64 12.38
C ASP A 64 3.06 -6.23 13.06
N GLU A 65 2.87 -6.98 14.14
CA GLU A 65 3.94 -7.65 14.90
C GLU A 65 4.76 -8.66 14.09
N LYS A 66 4.20 -9.17 12.97
CA LYS A 66 4.88 -10.09 12.05
C LYS A 66 5.66 -9.37 10.96
N GLY A 67 5.60 -8.03 10.94
CA GLY A 67 6.20 -7.18 9.91
C GLY A 67 5.38 -7.08 8.63
N THR A 68 4.14 -7.60 8.62
CA THR A 68 3.21 -7.49 7.50
C THR A 68 2.79 -6.05 7.32
N ILE A 69 2.86 -5.52 6.11
CA ILE A 69 2.34 -4.18 5.81
C ILE A 69 0.82 -4.23 5.85
N ILE A 70 0.23 -3.44 6.75
CA ILE A 70 -1.22 -3.32 6.95
C ILE A 70 -1.75 -1.92 6.62
N GLY A 71 -0.86 -0.98 6.31
CA GLY A 71 -1.23 0.38 5.91
C GLY A 71 -0.07 1.11 5.23
N TYR A 72 -0.41 2.15 4.48
CA TYR A 72 0.51 3.01 3.76
C TYR A 72 0.01 4.47 3.81
N CYS A 73 0.92 5.42 3.96
CA CYS A 73 0.69 6.87 3.94
C CYS A 73 1.81 7.52 3.11
#